data_AF-E6W4M8-F1
#
_entry.id   AF-E6W4M8-F1
#
_cell.length_a   1.000
_cell.length_b   1.000
_cell.length_c   1.000
_cell.angle_alpha   90.00
_cell.angle_beta   90.00
_cell.angle_gamma   90.00
#
_symmetry.space_group_name_H-M   'P 1'
#
loop_
_entity.id
_entity.type
_entity.pdbx_description
1 polymer ?
#
loop_
_entity_poly.entity_id
_entity_poly.type
_entity_poly.pdbx_seq_one_letter_code
_entity_poly.pdbx_strand_id
1 'polypeptide(L)'
;MFDNNRRKHIIATTVIFGILLLALAFYSASFSSWSDEDKSNIIHFLNSLEANGQAHMLMTSRTSARGELSPTEIEQVLALRERALEQALLVEDRVLEKAHRDLPHHFRQDYQRGLEASIRNLKGVRSGSAQIQESHQLESWNHWISINKHEVRIPRVR
;
A
#
# COMPACT_ATOMS: atom_id res chain seq x y z
N MET A 1 -49.43 -32.38 -27.98
CA MET A 1 -48.46 -33.21 -27.22
C MET A 1 -47.18 -32.40 -27.09
N PHE A 2 -47.03 -31.66 -25.99
CA PHE A 2 -45.88 -30.77 -25.80
C PHE A 2 -44.64 -31.59 -25.48
N ASP A 3 -43.58 -31.37 -26.26
CA ASP A 3 -42.32 -32.10 -26.26
C ASP A 3 -41.62 -32.02 -24.89
N ASN A 4 -41.51 -33.19 -24.24
CA ASN A 4 -40.93 -33.35 -22.91
C ASN A 4 -39.45 -32.90 -22.86
N ASN A 5 -38.77 -32.87 -24.02
CA ASN A 5 -37.39 -32.41 -24.12
C ASN A 5 -37.27 -30.89 -23.99
N ARG A 6 -38.22 -30.11 -24.52
CA ARG A 6 -38.21 -28.64 -24.36
C ARG A 6 -38.38 -28.21 -22.91
N ARG A 7 -39.18 -28.92 -22.13
CA ARG A 7 -39.36 -28.63 -20.69
C ARG A 7 -38.07 -28.87 -19.89
N LYS A 8 -37.34 -29.95 -20.18
CA LYS A 8 -36.05 -30.25 -19.53
C LYS A 8 -34.99 -29.18 -19.82
N HIS A 9 -34.91 -28.70 -21.06
CA HIS A 9 -33.96 -27.64 -21.43
C HIS A 9 -34.25 -26.29 -20.75
N ILE A 10 -35.52 -25.89 -20.62
CA ILE A 10 -35.93 -24.64 -19.95
C ILE A 10 -35.62 -24.71 -18.44
N ILE A 11 -35.90 -25.85 -17.80
CA ILE A 11 -35.59 -26.05 -16.37
C ILE A 11 -34.08 -25.98 -16.13
N ALA A 12 -33.28 -26.66 -16.97
CA ALA A 12 -31.82 -26.67 -16.82
C ALA A 12 -31.19 -25.26 -16.99
N THR A 13 -31.65 -24.47 -17.95
CA THR A 13 -31.13 -23.10 -18.16
C THR A 13 -31.49 -22.15 -17.03
N THR A 14 -32.68 -22.30 -16.44
CA THR A 14 -33.14 -21.45 -15.32
C THR A 14 -32.35 -21.72 -14.04
N VAL A 15 -32.01 -23.00 -13.78
CA VAL A 15 -31.19 -23.39 -12.61
C VAL A 15 -29.75 -22.86 -12.73
N ILE A 16 -29.12 -22.97 -13.91
CA ILE A 16 -27.75 -22.49 -14.14
C ILE A 16 -27.66 -20.97 -13.96
N PHE A 17 -28.64 -20.23 -14.51
CA PHE A 17 -28.68 -18.78 -14.36
C PHE A 17 -28.89 -18.35 -12.90
N GLY A 18 -29.70 -19.09 -12.14
CA GLY A 18 -29.89 -18.86 -10.70
C GLY A 18 -28.62 -19.08 -9.88
N ILE A 19 -27.84 -20.12 -10.18
CA ILE A 19 -26.56 -20.39 -9.51
C ILE A 19 -25.53 -19.30 -9.83
N LEU A 20 -25.47 -18.83 -11.08
CA LEU A 20 -24.59 -17.74 -11.49
C LEU A 20 -24.94 -16.41 -10.79
N LEU A 21 -26.23 -16.10 -10.65
CA LEU A 21 -26.68 -14.90 -9.92
C LEU A 21 -26.39 -15.00 -8.41
N LEU A 22 -26.52 -16.19 -7.82
CA LEU A 22 -26.14 -16.44 -6.42
C LEU A 22 -24.62 -16.32 -6.21
N ALA A 23 -23.81 -16.84 -7.13
CA ALA A 23 -22.36 -16.68 -7.09
C ALA A 23 -21.95 -15.20 -7.21
N LEU A 24 -22.61 -14.42 -8.07
CA LEU A 24 -22.38 -12.98 -8.20
C LEU A 24 -22.79 -12.19 -6.94
N ALA A 25 -23.89 -12.58 -6.29
CA ALA A 25 -24.36 -11.96 -5.06
C ALA A 25 -23.47 -12.28 -3.85
N PHE A 26 -22.91 -13.50 -3.78
CA PHE A 26 -21.90 -13.84 -2.79
C PHE A 26 -20.57 -13.10 -3.00
N TYR A 27 -20.21 -12.81 -4.26
CA TYR A 27 -19.01 -12.04 -4.59
C TYR A 27 -19.12 -10.55 -4.25
N SER A 28 -20.33 -9.97 -4.26
CA SER A 28 -20.54 -8.56 -3.93
C SER A 28 -20.79 -8.29 -2.44
N ALA A 29 -21.14 -9.32 -1.67
CA ALA A 29 -21.38 -9.23 -0.23
C ALA A 29 -20.08 -9.23 0.62
N SER A 30 -18.92 -9.56 0.03
CA SER A 30 -17.62 -9.41 0.68
C SER A 30 -17.11 -7.98 0.61
N PHE A 31 -17.94 -6.99 0.97
CA PHE A 31 -17.41 -5.73 1.47
C PHE A 31 -16.57 -6.09 2.69
N SER A 32 -15.25 -6.10 2.52
CA SER A 32 -14.27 -6.53 3.50
C SER A 32 -14.52 -5.80 4.83
N SER A 33 -15.20 -6.47 5.76
CA SER A 33 -15.24 -6.00 7.13
C SER A 33 -13.83 -6.12 7.69
N TRP A 34 -13.33 -5.02 8.21
CA TRP A 34 -12.02 -4.98 8.85
C TRP A 34 -12.11 -5.68 10.20
N SER A 35 -11.45 -6.83 10.33
CA SER A 35 -11.28 -7.51 11.61
C SER A 35 -10.36 -6.70 12.51
N ASP A 36 -10.36 -7.02 13.81
CA ASP A 36 -9.45 -6.35 14.75
C ASP A 36 -7.98 -6.67 14.45
N GLU A 37 -7.70 -7.85 13.90
CA GLU A 37 -6.39 -8.23 13.40
C GLU A 37 -5.97 -7.37 12.19
N ASP A 38 -6.87 -7.12 11.23
CA ASP A 38 -6.57 -6.24 10.10
C ASP A 38 -6.31 -4.80 10.57
N LYS A 39 -7.09 -4.33 11.56
CA LYS A 39 -6.88 -3.00 12.17
C LYS A 39 -5.54 -2.95 12.92
N SER A 40 -5.16 -4.01 13.60
CA SER A 40 -3.85 -4.09 14.26
C SER A 40 -2.71 -4.07 13.24
N ASN A 41 -2.85 -4.79 12.12
CA ASN A 41 -1.82 -4.84 11.08
C ASN A 41 -1.70 -3.49 10.33
N ILE A 42 -2.82 -2.81 10.00
CA ILE A 42 -2.79 -1.53 9.29
C ILE A 42 -2.17 -0.39 10.12
N ILE A 43 -2.08 -0.53 11.44
CA ILE A 43 -1.29 0.39 12.28
C ILE A 43 0.17 0.41 11.84
N HIS A 44 0.76 -0.73 11.43
CA HIS A 44 2.12 -0.76 10.91
C HIS A 44 2.26 0.07 9.62
N PHE A 45 1.27 0.00 8.73
CA PHE A 45 1.24 0.83 7.53
C PHE A 45 1.20 2.33 7.89
N LEU A 46 0.33 2.72 8.81
CA LEU A 46 0.21 4.11 9.25
C LEU A 46 1.47 4.62 9.94
N ASN A 47 2.03 3.85 10.87
CA ASN A 47 3.26 4.18 11.58
C ASN A 47 4.44 4.33 10.61
N SER A 48 4.49 3.49 9.57
CA SER A 48 5.49 3.61 8.52
C SER A 48 5.38 4.94 7.78
N LEU A 49 4.18 5.29 7.32
CA LEU A 49 3.93 6.54 6.61
C LEU A 49 4.22 7.76 7.49
N GLU A 50 3.85 7.71 8.77
CA GLU A 50 4.13 8.77 9.74
C GLU A 50 5.63 8.97 9.93
N ALA A 51 6.39 7.92 10.24
CA ALA A 51 7.83 8.01 10.44
C ALA A 51 8.54 8.54 9.17
N ASN A 52 8.11 8.08 7.99
CA ASN A 52 8.60 8.58 6.72
C ASN A 52 8.24 10.06 6.47
N GLY A 53 7.03 10.47 6.84
CA GLY A 53 6.59 11.86 6.76
C GLY A 53 7.41 12.77 7.69
N GLN A 54 7.71 12.32 8.90
CA GLN A 54 8.61 13.01 9.84
C GLN A 54 10.02 13.16 9.26
N ALA A 55 10.56 12.11 8.62
CA ALA A 55 11.85 12.18 7.95
C ALA A 55 11.84 13.22 6.82
N HIS A 56 10.79 13.24 5.99
CA HIS A 56 10.65 14.21 4.92
C HIS A 56 10.50 15.65 5.45
N MET A 57 9.73 15.85 6.53
CA MET A 57 9.63 17.15 7.18
C MET A 57 10.99 17.60 7.72
N LEU A 58 11.80 16.72 8.30
CA LEU A 58 13.14 17.10 8.77
C LEU A 58 14.04 17.53 7.60
N MET A 59 13.97 16.82 6.46
CA MET A 59 14.72 17.15 5.26
C MET A 59 14.29 18.48 4.60
N THR A 60 13.02 18.88 4.74
CA THR A 60 12.45 20.06 4.06
C THR A 60 12.29 21.29 4.95
N SER A 61 12.01 21.10 6.25
CA SER A 61 11.88 22.19 7.23
C SER A 61 13.20 22.89 7.55
N ARG A 62 14.32 22.25 7.19
CA ARG A 62 15.68 22.71 7.44
C ARG A 62 16.54 22.57 6.21
N THR A 63 16.06 23.06 5.07
CA THR A 63 16.97 23.59 4.06
C THR A 63 17.77 24.70 4.74
N SER A 64 18.83 24.30 5.42
CA SER A 64 19.84 25.15 6.05
C SER A 64 20.25 26.18 5.01
N ALA A 65 20.80 27.32 5.42
CA ALA A 65 21.19 28.41 4.51
C ALA A 65 22.14 27.99 3.34
N ARG A 66 22.56 26.72 3.27
CA ARG A 66 23.40 26.09 2.24
C ARG A 66 22.79 24.85 1.56
N GLY A 67 21.59 24.41 1.94
CA GLY A 67 20.92 23.26 1.31
C GLY A 67 21.45 21.88 1.71
N GLU A 68 22.25 21.79 2.77
CA GLU A 68 22.87 20.54 3.24
C GLU A 68 22.41 20.18 4.66
N LEU A 69 22.14 18.90 4.92
CA LEU A 69 21.82 18.38 6.25
C LEU A 69 23.09 18.27 7.10
N SER A 70 23.00 18.65 8.38
CA SER A 70 24.07 18.37 9.34
C SER A 70 24.18 16.87 9.65
N PRO A 71 25.33 16.37 10.15
CA PRO A 71 25.48 14.96 10.53
C PRO A 71 24.40 14.46 11.50
N THR A 72 24.04 15.26 12.50
CA THR A 72 22.96 14.91 13.45
C THR A 72 21.59 14.83 12.78
N GLU A 73 21.31 15.68 11.79
CA GLU A 73 20.07 15.61 11.02
C GLU A 73 20.04 14.38 10.12
N ILE A 74 21.18 14.01 9.51
CA ILE A 74 21.30 12.76 8.74
C ILE A 74 21.00 11.54 9.62
N GLU A 75 21.56 11.47 10.83
CA GLU A 75 21.29 10.39 11.79
C GLU A 75 19.80 10.32 12.17
N GLN A 76 19.15 11.45 12.40
CA GLN A 76 17.72 11.50 12.71
C GLN A 76 16.86 11.07 11.53
N VAL A 77 17.16 11.54 10.32
CA VAL A 77 16.47 11.11 9.09
C VAL A 77 16.65 9.60 8.91
N LEU A 78 17.87 9.09 9.10
CA LEU A 78 18.17 7.67 8.97
C LEU A 78 17.36 6.83 9.95
N ALA A 79 17.35 7.19 11.24
CA ALA A 79 16.58 6.48 12.26
C ALA A 79 15.06 6.45 11.94
N LEU A 80 14.51 7.56 11.44
CA LEU A 80 13.10 7.63 11.02
C LEU A 80 12.80 6.75 9.80
N ARG A 81 13.71 6.71 8.82
CA ARG A 81 13.55 5.86 7.63
C ARG A 81 13.69 4.37 7.97
N GLU A 82 14.60 4.02 8.86
CA GLU A 82 14.74 2.65 9.37
C GLU A 82 13.49 2.21 10.13
N ARG A 83 12.97 3.06 11.03
CA ARG A 83 11.68 2.81 11.70
C ARG A 83 10.54 2.67 10.71
N ALA A 84 10.48 3.50 9.67
CA ALA A 84 9.47 3.38 8.63
C ALA A 84 9.58 2.01 7.94
N LEU A 85 10.77 1.60 7.53
CA LEU A 85 11.00 0.32 6.88
C LEU A 85 10.64 -0.86 7.79
N GLU A 86 11.05 -0.85 9.06
CA GLU A 86 10.68 -1.89 10.03
C GLU A 86 9.17 -2.07 10.12
N GLN A 87 8.42 -0.97 10.23
CA GLN A 87 6.96 -1.02 10.26
C GLN A 87 6.39 -1.50 8.92
N ALA A 88 6.91 -1.00 7.79
CA ALA A 88 6.46 -1.40 6.46
C ALA A 88 6.58 -2.93 6.24
N LEU A 89 7.65 -3.53 6.72
CA LEU A 89 7.90 -4.98 6.58
C LEU A 89 6.90 -5.84 7.36
N LEU A 90 6.25 -5.30 8.40
CA LEU A 90 5.24 -6.00 9.20
C LEU A 90 3.83 -5.95 8.59
N VAL A 91 3.61 -5.08 7.61
CA VAL A 91 2.30 -4.97 6.94
C VAL A 91 2.06 -6.22 6.11
N GLU A 92 0.83 -6.74 6.11
CA GLU A 92 0.43 -7.88 5.31
C GLU A 92 -0.29 -7.47 4.02
N ASP A 93 -0.01 -8.14 2.90
CA ASP A 93 -0.60 -7.79 1.61
C ASP A 93 -2.13 -7.91 1.62
N ARG A 94 -2.69 -8.94 2.27
CA ARG A 94 -4.15 -9.09 2.43
C ARG A 94 -4.82 -7.86 3.06
N VAL A 95 -4.10 -7.14 3.93
CA VAL A 95 -4.64 -5.97 4.64
C VAL A 95 -4.58 -4.75 3.72
N LEU A 96 -3.53 -4.63 2.92
CA LEU A 96 -3.41 -3.61 1.89
C LEU A 96 -4.44 -3.80 0.77
N GLU A 97 -4.70 -5.03 0.33
CA GLU A 97 -5.72 -5.34 -0.70
C GLU A 97 -7.12 -4.92 -0.26
N LYS A 98 -7.43 -5.04 1.05
CA LYS A 98 -8.69 -4.54 1.63
C LYS A 98 -8.83 -3.03 1.54
N ALA A 99 -7.71 -2.30 1.61
CA ALA A 99 -7.70 -0.86 1.46
C ALA A 99 -7.80 -0.43 -0.01
N HIS A 100 -7.07 -1.11 -0.91
CA HIS A 100 -7.13 -0.93 -2.36
C HIS A 100 -6.41 -2.07 -3.08
N ARG A 101 -7.00 -2.61 -4.17
CA ARG A 101 -6.48 -3.80 -4.87
C ARG A 101 -5.01 -3.68 -5.29
N ASP A 102 -4.62 -2.52 -5.82
CA ASP A 102 -3.27 -2.32 -6.35
C ASP A 102 -2.28 -1.76 -5.29
N LEU A 103 -2.75 -1.49 -4.07
CA LEU A 103 -1.91 -0.93 -3.00
C LEU A 103 -0.72 -1.83 -2.60
N PRO A 104 -0.86 -3.17 -2.48
CA PRO A 104 0.29 -4.02 -2.15
C PRO A 104 1.43 -3.84 -3.15
N HIS A 105 1.12 -3.80 -4.44
CA HIS A 105 2.14 -3.65 -5.48
C HIS A 105 2.96 -2.37 -5.28
N HIS A 106 2.29 -1.22 -5.21
CA HIS A 106 2.96 0.08 -5.05
C HIS A 106 3.64 0.22 -3.68
N PHE A 107 3.06 -0.33 -2.62
CA PHE A 107 3.66 -0.31 -1.30
C PHE A 107 4.97 -1.11 -1.25
N ARG A 108 5.03 -2.29 -1.89
CA ARG A 108 6.25 -3.11 -1.93
C ARG A 108 7.29 -2.57 -2.91
N GLN A 109 6.88 -2.26 -4.14
CA GLN A 109 7.80 -1.95 -5.23
C GLN A 109 8.33 -0.52 -5.18
N ASP A 110 7.50 0.43 -4.79
CA ASP A 110 7.83 1.85 -4.86
C ASP A 110 8.20 2.36 -3.47
N TYR A 111 7.35 2.11 -2.47
CA TYR A 111 7.55 2.65 -1.13
C TYR A 111 8.65 1.91 -0.35
N GLN A 112 8.55 0.59 -0.17
CA GLN A 112 9.55 -0.17 0.61
C GLN A 112 10.93 -0.15 -0.03
N ARG A 113 11.03 -0.42 -1.33
CA ARG A 113 12.32 -0.35 -2.03
C ARG A 113 12.89 1.07 -2.05
N GLY A 114 12.02 2.08 -2.16
CA GLY A 114 12.41 3.48 -2.02
C GLY A 114 13.00 3.80 -0.65
N LEU A 115 12.38 3.33 0.44
CA LEU A 115 12.92 3.44 1.80
C LEU A 115 14.29 2.76 1.93
N GLU A 116 14.42 1.52 1.46
CA GLU A 116 15.69 0.80 1.49
C GLU A 116 16.80 1.51 0.72
N ALA A 117 16.47 2.06 -0.45
CA ALA A 117 17.42 2.82 -1.25
C ALA A 117 17.86 4.09 -0.51
N SER A 118 16.91 4.81 0.10
CA SER A 118 17.16 5.99 0.93
C SER A 118 18.10 5.71 2.09
N ILE A 119 17.84 4.65 2.84
CA ILE A 119 18.67 4.23 3.98
C ILE A 119 20.10 3.90 3.51
N ARG A 120 20.26 3.16 2.41
CA ARG A 120 21.60 2.83 1.87
C ARG A 120 22.35 4.08 1.41
N ASN A 121 21.66 5.03 0.80
CA ASN A 121 22.25 6.27 0.32
C ASN A 121 22.69 7.17 1.49
N LEU A 122 21.85 7.32 2.53
CA LEU A 122 22.18 8.05 3.75
C LEU A 122 23.36 7.44 4.52
N LYS A 123 23.52 6.11 4.48
CA LYS A 123 24.66 5.39 5.07
C LYS A 123 25.96 5.50 4.25
N GLY A 124 25.94 6.19 3.10
CA GLY A 124 27.12 6.33 2.23
C GLY A 124 27.53 5.02 1.53
N VAL A 125 26.63 4.03 1.43
CA VAL A 125 26.94 2.70 0.92
C VAL A 125 26.97 2.64 -0.62
N ARG A 126 26.65 3.72 -1.36
CA ARG A 126 26.57 3.69 -2.84
C ARG A 126 27.04 4.95 -3.59
N SER A 127 27.44 4.70 -4.84
CA SER A 127 27.77 5.67 -5.91
C SER A 127 26.51 6.25 -6.59
N GLY A 128 26.65 7.41 -7.26
CA GLY A 128 25.55 8.29 -7.68
C GLY A 128 24.42 7.71 -8.54
N SER A 129 24.57 6.54 -9.18
CA SER A 129 23.48 5.89 -9.92
C SER A 129 22.36 5.36 -9.01
N ALA A 130 22.68 4.99 -7.77
CA ALA A 130 21.69 4.50 -6.81
C ALA A 130 20.87 5.63 -6.15
N GLN A 131 21.39 6.85 -6.19
CA GLN A 131 20.68 8.04 -5.72
C GLN A 131 19.55 8.43 -6.68
N ILE A 132 19.78 8.31 -7.99
CA ILE A 132 18.77 8.55 -9.01
C ILE A 132 17.63 7.51 -8.92
N GLN A 133 17.97 6.25 -8.65
CA GLN A 133 16.97 5.18 -8.53
C GLN A 133 16.07 5.33 -7.30
N GLU A 134 16.60 5.81 -6.16
CA GLU A 134 15.82 6.12 -4.96
C GLU A 134 14.74 7.17 -5.24
N SER A 135 15.14 8.31 -5.82
CA SER A 135 14.24 9.43 -6.09
C SER A 135 13.04 8.99 -6.91
N HIS A 136 13.27 8.17 -7.95
CA HIS A 136 12.21 7.68 -8.82
C HIS A 136 11.20 6.76 -8.09
N GLN A 137 11.65 5.91 -7.16
CA GLN A 137 10.76 4.97 -6.45
C GLN A 137 9.84 5.69 -5.47
N LEU A 138 10.39 6.56 -4.62
CA LEU A 138 9.56 7.32 -3.68
C LEU A 138 8.69 8.36 -4.40
N GLU A 139 9.17 8.94 -5.51
CA GLU A 139 8.35 9.79 -6.37
C GLU A 139 7.20 9.02 -7.01
N SER A 140 7.44 7.81 -7.53
CA SER A 140 6.40 6.94 -8.10
C SER A 140 5.34 6.60 -7.06
N TRP A 141 5.76 6.25 -5.83
CA TRP A 141 4.85 6.06 -4.70
C TRP A 141 4.01 7.31 -4.42
N ASN A 142 4.66 8.47 -4.28
CA ASN A 142 3.99 9.74 -3.99
C ASN A 142 2.99 10.11 -5.09
N HIS A 143 3.36 9.90 -6.35
CA HIS A 143 2.49 10.12 -7.49
C HIS A 143 1.26 9.20 -7.42
N TRP A 144 1.48 7.89 -7.27
CA TRP A 144 0.39 6.92 -7.21
C TRP A 144 -0.57 7.19 -6.06
N ILE A 145 -0.07 7.42 -4.83
CA ILE A 145 -0.94 7.68 -3.69
C ILE A 145 -1.68 9.02 -3.86
N SER A 146 -1.06 10.04 -4.47
CA SER A 146 -1.73 11.33 -4.69
C SER A 146 -2.96 11.21 -5.60
N ILE A 147 -2.86 10.34 -6.62
CA ILE A 147 -3.95 10.03 -7.55
C ILE A 147 -5.01 9.17 -6.87
N ASN A 148 -4.62 8.14 -6.12
CA ASN A 148 -5.56 7.11 -5.63
C ASN A 148 -6.03 7.33 -4.18
N LYS A 149 -5.57 8.38 -3.48
CA LYS A 149 -5.86 8.60 -2.04
C LYS A 149 -7.33 8.57 -1.65
N HIS A 150 -8.23 8.90 -2.57
CA HIS A 150 -9.67 8.90 -2.33
C HIS A 150 -10.31 7.51 -2.52
N GLU A 151 -9.62 6.61 -3.21
CA GLU A 151 -10.01 5.21 -3.39
C GLU A 151 -9.44 4.30 -2.30
N VAL A 152 -8.30 4.67 -1.71
CA VAL A 152 -7.69 3.94 -0.59
C VAL A 152 -8.53 4.09 0.68
N ARG A 153 -9.13 2.98 1.13
CA ARG A 153 -10.04 2.95 2.29
C ARG A 153 -9.36 2.37 3.52
N ILE A 154 -8.81 3.25 4.37
CA ILE A 154 -8.25 2.87 5.67
C ILE A 154 -9.32 3.03 6.76
N PRO A 155 -9.52 2.04 7.65
CA PRO A 155 -10.47 2.17 8.74
C PRO A 155 -9.99 3.22 9.76
N ARG A 156 -10.92 3.84 10.48
CA ARG A 156 -10.56 4.64 11.66
C ARG A 156 -10.09 3.69 12.75
N VAL A 157 -8.83 3.82 13.13
CA VAL A 157 -8.26 3.15 14.30
C VAL A 157 -8.47 4.09 15.49
N ARG A 158 -9.19 3.65 16.52
CA ARG A 158 -9.43 4.39 17.78
C ARG A 158 -8.62 3.77 18.89
#